data_AF-A0A9D4H7C4-F1
#
_entry.id   AF-A0A9D4H7C4-F1
#
_cell.length_a   1.000
_cell.length_b   1.000
_cell.length_c   1.000
_cell.angle_alpha   90.00
_cell.angle_beta   90.00
_cell.angle_gamma   90.00
#
_symmetry.space_group_name_H-M   'P 1'
#
loop_
_entity.id
_entity.type
_entity.pdbx_description
1 polymer ?
#
loop_
_entity_poly.entity_id
_entity_poly.type
_entity_poly.pdbx_seq_one_letter_code
_entity_poly.pdbx_strand_id
1 'polypeptide(L)' 'MDLQDDKGRKLPAITVFGKVIWYLKDHMLKALKKRGTEMKNEDIHWIITVPAIWADSAKQFMREAAYKVRYLASKLDM' A
#
# COMPACT_ATOMS: atom_id res chain seq x y z
N MET A 1 6.51 -14.84 5.38
CA MET A 1 5.25 -15.04 6.12
C MET A 1 4.11 -14.91 5.13
N ASP A 2 3.20 -15.87 5.15
CA ASP A 2 2.00 -15.88 4.30
C ASP A 2 0.76 -15.63 5.15
N LEU A 3 -0.22 -14.98 4.55
CA LEU A 3 -1.57 -14.87 5.08
C LEU A 3 -2.44 -15.90 4.37
N GLN A 4 -3.29 -16.58 5.13
CA GLN A 4 -4.27 -17.52 4.63
C GLN A 4 -5.67 -16.95 4.83
N ASP A 5 -6.53 -17.09 3.83
CA ASP A 5 -7.94 -16.73 3.95
C ASP A 5 -8.81 -17.89 4.47
N ASP A 6 -10.10 -17.62 4.66
CA ASP A 6 -11.12 -18.58 5.10
C ASP A 6 -11.33 -19.75 4.12
N LYS A 7 -10.86 -19.61 2.87
CA LYS A 7 -10.91 -20.64 1.82
C LYS A 7 -9.60 -21.41 1.68
N GLY A 8 -8.64 -21.17 2.58
CA GLY A 8 -7.35 -21.85 2.60
C GLY A 8 -6.33 -21.32 1.57
N ARG A 9 -6.65 -20.26 0.80
CA ARG A 9 -5.74 -19.67 -0.19
C ARG A 9 -4.67 -18.85 0.53
N LYS A 10 -3.41 -18.97 0.10
CA LYS A 10 -2.27 -18.30 0.72
C LYS A 10 -1.68 -17.24 -0.18
N LEU A 11 -1.29 -16.12 0.41
CA LEU A 11 -0.52 -15.07 -0.26
C LEU A 11 0.59 -14.55 0.67
N PRO A 12 1.75 -14.14 0.12
CA PRO A 12 2.76 -13.47 0.92
C PRO A 12 2.18 -12.24 1.60
N ALA A 13 2.35 -12.12 2.92
CA ALA A 13 1.80 -11.02 3.70
C ALA A 13 2.21 -9.67 3.10
N ILE A 14 3.49 -9.52 2.74
CA ILE A 14 4.03 -8.29 2.14
C ILE A 14 3.29 -7.88 0.85
N THR A 15 2.79 -8.85 0.07
CA THR A 15 2.00 -8.58 -1.13
C THR A 15 0.62 -8.05 -0.78
N VAL A 16 -0.01 -8.61 0.27
CA VAL A 16 -1.32 -8.15 0.75
C VAL A 16 -1.21 -6.73 1.28
N PHE A 17 -0.26 -6.46 2.18
CA PHE A 17 -0.05 -5.11 2.73
C PHE A 17 0.31 -4.10 1.64
N GLY A 18 1.18 -4.45 0.69
CA GLY A 18 1.48 -3.60 -0.47
C GLY A 18 0.23 -3.29 -1.31
N LYS A 19 -0.64 -4.26 -1.57
CA LYS A 19 -1.91 -4.04 -2.28
C LYS A 19 -2.87 -3.13 -1.51
N VAL A 20 -2.94 -3.26 -0.18
CA VAL A 20 -3.77 -2.38 0.67
C VAL A 20 -3.28 -0.94 0.58
N ILE A 21 -1.97 -0.70 0.74
CA ILE A 21 -1.39 0.65 0.66
C ILE A 21 -1.64 1.26 -0.73
N TRP A 22 -1.41 0.49 -1.79
CA TRP A 22 -1.69 0.91 -3.16
C TRP A 22 -3.17 1.31 -3.35
N TYR A 23 -4.09 0.46 -2.89
CA TYR A 23 -5.52 0.69 -3.02
C TYR A 23 -5.96 1.96 -2.30
N LEU A 24 -5.49 2.20 -1.08
CA LEU A 24 -5.82 3.41 -0.33
C LEU A 24 -5.35 4.68 -1.04
N LYS A 25 -4.13 4.65 -1.58
CA LYS A 25 -3.58 5.74 -2.39
C LYS A 25 -4.41 5.99 -3.66
N ASP A 26 -4.67 4.95 -4.44
CA ASP A 26 -5.44 5.03 -5.69
C ASP A 26 -6.88 5.51 -5.45
N HIS A 27 -7.53 4.99 -4.40
CA HIS A 27 -8.87 5.40 -4.00
C HIS A 27 -8.93 6.89 -3.67
N MET A 28 -7.96 7.42 -2.92
CA MET A 28 -7.89 8.84 -2.57
C MET A 28 -7.65 9.72 -3.81
N LEU A 29 -6.73 9.34 -4.70
CA LEU A 29 -6.48 10.05 -5.96
C LEU A 29 -7.73 10.09 -6.86
N LYS A 30 -8.44 8.96 -6.98
CA LYS A 30 -9.72 8.90 -7.72
C LYS A 30 -10.78 9.80 -7.10
N ALA A 31 -10.87 9.84 -5.77
CA ALA A 31 -11.82 10.70 -5.06
C ALA A 31 -11.54 12.20 -5.28
N LEU A 32 -10.26 12.60 -5.29
CA LEU A 32 -9.85 13.98 -5.60
C LEU A 32 -10.21 14.37 -7.03
N LYS A 33 -9.89 13.50 -8.00
CA LYS A 33 -10.25 13.72 -9.41
C LYS A 33 -11.76 13.90 -9.57
N LYS A 34 -12.57 13.07 -8.89
CA LYS A 34 -14.03 13.17 -8.92
C LYS A 34 -14.56 14.49 -8.33
N ARG A 35 -13.82 15.11 -7.39
CA ARG A 35 -14.16 16.42 -6.82
C ARG A 35 -13.70 17.60 -7.69
N GLY A 36 -13.07 17.34 -8.84
CA GLY A 36 -12.56 18.38 -9.73
C GLY A 36 -11.26 19.02 -9.23
N THR A 37 -10.56 18.40 -8.28
CA THR A 37 -9.25 18.89 -7.83
C THR A 37 -8.18 18.47 -8.83
N GLU A 38 -7.36 19.42 -9.29
CA GLU A 38 -6.24 19.16 -10.22
C GLU A 38 -4.98 18.60 -9.53
N MET A 39 -5.09 18.21 -8.26
CA MET A 39 -3.97 17.70 -7.47
C MET A 39 -3.51 16.35 -8.02
N LYS A 40 -2.24 16.28 -8.40
CA LYS A 40 -1.58 15.08 -8.91
C LYS A 40 -0.93 14.33 -7.75
N ASN A 41 -0.53 13.10 -8.02
CA ASN A 41 0.15 12.30 -7.02
C ASN A 41 1.48 12.93 -6.57
N GLU A 42 2.15 13.65 -7.46
CA GLU A 42 3.44 14.31 -7.22
C GLU A 42 3.32 15.48 -6.23
N ASP A 43 2.10 16.01 -6.05
CA ASP A 43 1.79 17.09 -5.13
C ASP A 43 1.57 16.58 -3.68
N ILE A 44 1.57 15.26 -3.47
CA ILE A 44 1.17 14.61 -2.21
C ILE A 44 2.35 13.87 -1.57
N HIS A 45 2.63 14.18 -0.31
CA HIS A 45 3.53 13.38 0.52
C HIS A 45 2.74 12.30 1.27
N TRP A 46 3.05 11.04 0.97
CA TRP A 46 2.42 9.88 1.60
C TRP A 46 3.18 9.45 2.86
N ILE A 47 2.49 9.40 4.00
CA ILE A 47 3.05 8.99 5.29
C ILE A 47 2.32 7.74 5.77
N ILE A 48 3.08 6.72 6.15
CA ILE A 48 2.55 5.51 6.80
C ILE A 48 2.99 5.56 8.26
N THR A 49 2.03 5.67 9.16
CA THR A 49 2.27 5.64 10.60
C THR A 49 2.39 4.19 11.08
N VAL A 50 3.39 3.91 11.91
CA VAL A 50 3.54 2.63 12.59
C VAL A 50 3.67 2.87 14.10
N PRO A 51 3.08 2.03 14.97
CA PRO A 51 3.21 2.17 16.41
C PRO A 51 4.67 2.06 16.88
N ALA A 52 5.08 2.91 17.82
CA ALA A 52 6.45 2.91 18.35
C ALA A 52 6.81 1.59 19.07
N ILE A 53 5.83 0.95 19.73
CA ILE A 53 5.98 -0.29 20.50
C ILE A 53 6.21 -1.54 19.62
N TRP A 54 6.10 -1.42 18.30
CA TRP A 54 6.37 -2.54 17.41
C TRP A 54 7.85 -2.89 17.37
N ALA A 55 8.14 -4.18 17.19
CA ALA A 55 9.48 -4.65 16.92
C ALA A 55 10.03 -4.01 15.63
N ASP A 56 11.35 -3.80 15.57
CA ASP A 56 11.98 -3.16 14.43
C ASP A 56 11.82 -3.97 13.13
N SER A 57 11.72 -5.30 13.23
CA SER A 57 11.39 -6.17 12.10
C SER A 57 9.99 -5.89 11.52
N ALA A 58 8.99 -5.61 12.36
CA ALA A 58 7.65 -5.25 11.92
C ALA A 58 7.63 -3.83 11.30
N LYS A 59 8.39 -2.89 11.86
CA LYS A 59 8.59 -1.55 11.27
C LYS A 59 9.24 -1.67 9.89
N GLN A 60 10.29 -2.48 9.75
CA GLN A 60 10.95 -2.73 8.47
C GLN A 60 10.00 -3.40 7.47
N PHE A 61 9.22 -4.39 7.92
CA PHE A 61 8.22 -5.05 7.07
C PHE A 61 7.25 -4.06 6.43
N MET A 62 6.76 -3.07 7.21
CA MET A 62 5.88 -2.03 6.67
C MET A 62 6.58 -1.12 5.66
N ARG A 63 7.87 -0.80 5.84
CA ARG A 63 8.66 -0.06 4.86
C ARG A 63 8.78 -0.85 3.55
N GLU A 64 9.12 -2.13 3.63
CA GLU A 64 9.21 -3.00 2.45
C GLU A 64 7.86 -3.15 1.74
N ALA A 65 6.76 -3.27 2.48
CA ALA A 65 5.42 -3.29 1.91
C ALA A 65 5.10 -1.98 1.15
N ALA A 66 5.51 -0.84 1.69
CA ALA A 66 5.36 0.46 1.03
C ALA A 66 6.20 0.57 -0.25
N TYR A 67 7.46 0.11 -0.24
CA TYR A 67 8.29 0.08 -1.44
C TYR A 67 7.72 -0.86 -2.52
N LYS A 68 7.11 -1.98 -2.11
CA LYS A 68 6.48 -2.92 -3.05
C LYS A 68 5.38 -2.28 -3.89
N VAL A 69 4.69 -1.25 -3.40
CA VAL A 69 3.68 -0.48 -4.13
C VAL A 69 4.21 0.07 -5.45
N ARG A 70 5.46 0.58 -5.46
CA ARG A 70 6.10 1.13 -6.65
C ARG A 70 6.20 0.12 -7.79
N TYR A 71 6.46 -1.14 -7.45
CA TYR A 71 6.59 -2.23 -8.41
C TYR A 71 5.25 -2.82 -8.84
N LEU A 72 4.23 -2.76 -7.96
CA LEU A 72 2.88 -3.23 -8.29
C LEU A 72 2.19 -2.28 -9.28
N ALA A 73 2.41 -0.97 -9.15
CA ALA A 73 1.91 0.02 -10.10
C ALA A 73 2.45 -0.24 -11.52
N SER A 74 3.72 -0.63 -11.66
CA SER A 74 4.34 -0.87 -12.97
C SER A 74 4.01 -2.24 -13.60
N LYS A 75 3.53 -3.22 -12.83
CA LYS A 75 3.24 -4.59 -13.33
C LYS A 75 1.76 -4.83 -13.67
N LEU A 76 0.88 -3.91 -13.31
CA LEU A 76 -0.55 -4.01 -13.57
C LEU A 76 -0.98 -3.33 -14.89
N ASP A 77 -0.03 -2.91 -15.73
CA ASP A 77 -0.28 -2.12 -16.95
C ASP A 77 -1.35 -1.03 -16.71
N MET A 78 -1.07 -0.17 -15.72
CA MET A 78 -1.84 1.03 -15.41
C MET A 78 -1.04 2.29 -15.73
#